data_AF-A0A531MNG6-F1
#
_entry.id   AF-A0A531MNG6-F1
#
_cell.length_a   1.000
_cell.length_b   1.000
_cell.length_c   1.000
_cell.angle_alpha   90.00
_cell.angle_beta   90.00
_cell.angle_gamma   90.00
#
_symmetry.space_group_name_H-M   'P 1'
#
loop_
_entity.id
_entity.type
_entity.pdbx_description
1 polymer ?
#
loop_
_entity_poly.entity_id
_entity_poly.type
_entity_poly.pdbx_seq_one_letter_code
_entity_poly.pdbx_strand_id
1 'polypeptide(L)' 'AEDLADFLLSSWQGAMLRMKVERSPEPLERFKAIIFKTVFAREMPQ' A
#
# COMPACT_ATOMS: atom_id res chain seq x y z
N ALA A 1 15.15 -4.78 6.85
CA ALA A 1 14.39 -3.53 6.56
C ALA A 1 14.18 -3.35 5.06
N GLU A 2 15.18 -3.72 4.25
CA GLU A 2 15.13 -3.72 2.77
C GLU A 2 13.95 -4.56 2.21
N ASP A 3 13.76 -5.80 2.67
CA ASP A 3 12.65 -6.65 2.20
C ASP A 3 11.26 -6.02 2.37
N LEU A 4 11.03 -5.30 3.49
CA LEU A 4 9.76 -4.63 3.74
C LEU A 4 9.61 -3.41 2.83
N ALA A 5 10.68 -2.65 2.62
CA ALA A 5 10.67 -1.51 1.71
C ALA A 5 10.38 -1.96 0.27
N ASP A 6 11.03 -3.04 -0.18
CA ASP A 6 10.83 -3.62 -1.51
C ASP A 6 9.42 -4.18 -1.70
N PHE A 7 8.88 -4.83 -0.66
CA PHE A 7 7.49 -5.28 -0.65
C PHE A 7 6.51 -4.10 -0.76
N LEU A 8 6.71 -3.03 0.01
CA LEU A 8 5.87 -1.83 -0.02
C LEU A 8 5.94 -1.14 -1.39
N LEU A 9 7.15 -1.03 -1.97
CA LEU A 9 7.34 -0.41 -3.28
C LEU A 9 6.67 -1.23 -4.39
N SER A 10 6.88 -2.55 -4.40
CA SER A 10 6.29 -3.45 -5.40
C SER A 10 4.76 -3.48 -5.32
N SER A 11 4.21 -3.52 -4.10
CA SER A 11 2.75 -3.52 -3.90
C SER A 11 2.11 -2.17 -4.25
N TRP A 12 2.77 -1.04 -3.98
CA TRP A 12 2.34 0.27 -4.42
C TRP A 12 2.36 0.41 -5.95
N GLN A 13 3.42 -0.08 -6.61
CA GLN A 13 3.51 -0.09 -8.08
C GLN A 13 2.37 -0.91 -8.72
N GLY A 14 2.04 -2.07 -8.15
CA GLY A 14 0.90 -2.88 -8.58
C GLY A 14 -0.45 -2.16 -8.41
N ALA A 15 -0.62 -1.42 -7.31
CA ALA A 15 -1.82 -0.61 -7.08
C ALA A 15 -1.95 0.54 -8.09
N MET A 16 -0.84 1.24 -8.40
CA MET A 16 -0.83 2.28 -9.43
C MET A 16 -1.15 1.75 -10.83
N LEU A 17 -0.64 0.58 -11.20
CA LEU A 17 -0.95 -0.03 -12.49
C LEU A 17 -2.44 -0.32 -12.63
N ARG A 18 -3.05 -0.92 -11.60
CA ARG A 18 -4.50 -1.19 -11.56
C ARG A 18 -5.32 0.09 -11.58
N MET A 19 -4.93 1.12 -10.84
CA MET A 19 -5.58 2.43 -10.88
C MET A 19 -5.68 2.98 -12.31
N LYS A 20 -4.61 2.83 -13.11
CA LYS A 20 -4.60 3.28 -14.51
C LYS A 20 -5.48 2.41 -15.41
N VAL A 21 -5.45 1.09 -15.25
CA VAL A 21 -6.27 0.14 -16.03
C VAL A 21 -7.76 0.32 -15.73
N GLU A 22 -8.11 0.41 -14.45
CA GLU A 22 -9.49 0.49 -13.97
C GLU A 22 -10.04 1.93 -14.04
N ARG A 23 -9.19 2.93 -14.30
CA ARG A 23 -9.52 4.38 -14.28
C ARG A 23 -10.25 4.79 -12.99
N SER A 24 -9.88 4.14 -11.88
CA SER A 24 -10.49 4.29 -10.57
C SER A 24 -9.39 4.45 -9.51
N PRO A 25 -9.55 5.35 -8.52
CA PRO A 25 -8.59 5.49 -7.42
C PRO A 25 -8.63 4.32 -6.42
N GLU A 26 -9.67 3.48 -6.47
CA GLU A 26 -9.95 2.43 -5.48
C GLU A 26 -8.77 1.46 -5.22
N PRO A 27 -7.99 1.00 -6.22
CA PRO A 27 -6.85 0.12 -5.96
C PRO A 27 -5.78 0.77 -5.09
N LEU A 28 -5.54 2.08 -5.26
CA LEU A 28 -4.57 2.83 -4.48
C LEU A 28 -5.09 3.13 -3.07
N GLU A 29 -6.37 3.45 -2.92
CA GLU A 29 -7.01 3.61 -1.61
C GLU A 29 -6.97 2.31 -0.80
N ARG A 30 -7.24 1.17 -1.44
CA ARG A 30 -7.15 -0.14 -0.79
C ARG A 30 -5.74 -0.48 -0.35
N PHE A 31 -4.73 -0.16 -1.15
CA PHE A 31 -3.32 -0.30 -0.76
C PHE A 31 -3.02 0.51 0.52
N LYS A 32 -3.35 1.81 0.54
CA LYS A 32 -3.14 2.68 1.71
C LYS A 32 -3.84 2.10 2.95
N ALA A 33 -5.12 1.75 2.82
CA ALA A 33 -5.91 1.24 3.93
C ALA A 33 -5.31 -0.04 4.55
N ILE A 34 -4.78 -0.95 3.73
CA ILE A 34 -4.14 -2.18 4.22
C ILE A 34 -2.83 -1.84 4.94
N ILE A 35 -1.92 -1.10 4.29
CA ILE A 35 -0.59 -0.82 4.86
C ILE A 35 -0.68 -0.06 6.19
N PHE A 36 -1.56 0.94 6.31
CA PHE A 36 -1.75 1.65 7.58
C PHE A 36 -2.35 0.78 8.68
N LYS A 37 -3.24 -0.17 8.33
CA LYS A 37 -3.87 -1.08 9.28
C LYS A 37 -3.00 -2.26 9.71
N THR A 38 -1.99 -2.64 8.92
CA THR A 38 -1.20 -3.85 9.19
C THR A 38 0.25 -3.54 9.51
N VAL A 39 0.93 -2.79 8.64
CA VAL A 39 2.38 -2.54 8.74
C VAL A 39 2.65 -1.40 9.72
N PHE A 40 1.91 -0.30 9.59
CA PHE A 40 2.10 0.89 10.46
C PHE A 40 1.26 0.87 11.74
N ALA A 41 0.44 -0.16 11.95
CA ALA A 41 -0.41 -0.27 13.14
C ALA A 41 0.38 -0.48 14.45
N ARG A 42 1.67 -0.87 14.37
CA ARG A 42 2.51 -1.14 15.54
C ARG A 42 3.26 0.09 16.07
N GLU A 43 3.21 1.24 15.38
CA GLU A 43 3.97 2.45 15.72
C GLU A 43 3.15 3.60 16.34
N MET A 44 1.87 3.40 16.68
CA MET A 44 1.13 4.39 17.48
C MET A 44 1.17 4.02 18.97
N PRO A 45 2.06 4.62 19.78
CA PRO A 45 1.88 4.60 21.23
C PRO A 45 0.56 5.33 21.56
N GLN A 46 -0.26 4.70 22.41
CA GLN A 46 -1.40 5.33 23.08
C GLN A 46 -0.90 6.35 24.11
#